data_AF-A0A4Q6F3V3-F1
#
_entry.id   AF-A0A4Q6F3V3-F1
#
_cell.length_a   1.000
_cell.length_b   1.000
_cell.length_c   1.000
_cell.angle_alpha   90.00
_cell.angle_beta   90.00
_cell.angle_gamma   90.00
#
_symmetry.space_group_name_H-M   'P 1'
#
loop_
_entity.id
_entity.type
_entity.pdbx_description
1 polymer ?
#
loop_
_entity_poly.entity_id
_entity_poly.type
_entity_poly.pdbx_seq_one_letter_code
_entity_poly.pdbx_strand_id
1 'polypeptide(L)'
;MGTQDHGGFSIVNELLNMTLLGTEWILWLLIVLSVVSVAIGIERLWYFTRQKGLDKETIEQIYRAAKARDFKTIAEICNKHPSSLEASITLEGIDHRDNGLASMQEAMHAFLLRKRKYLDRGLVVLSTLGNNAPFIGLFGTVLGIIKAFHDLGANPAGGATVVMAGISEALVATAVGLLVAIPAVIAFNYFQRQIKVLTTDAQAMVNTLAAGVGEDFRSVQS
;
A
#
# COMPACT_ATOMS: atom_id res chain seq x y z
N MET A 1 -55.21 -1.01 -13.80
CA MET A 1 -55.19 -0.63 -12.38
C MET A 1 -53.98 -1.30 -11.76
N GLY A 2 -52.94 -0.51 -11.43
CA GLY A 2 -51.84 -0.86 -10.52
C GLY A 2 -50.86 -1.97 -10.94
N THR A 3 -49.79 -1.61 -11.65
CA THR A 3 -48.49 -2.29 -11.53
C THR A 3 -47.85 -1.89 -10.20
N GLN A 4 -47.79 -2.75 -9.18
CA GLN A 4 -47.05 -2.44 -7.93
C GLN A 4 -46.36 -3.67 -7.30
N ASP A 5 -45.03 -3.57 -7.24
CA ASP A 5 -44.07 -4.15 -6.30
C ASP A 5 -44.06 -5.66 -5.98
N HIS A 6 -43.36 -6.44 -6.83
CA HIS A 6 -42.85 -7.78 -6.47
C HIS A 6 -41.32 -7.84 -6.28
N GLY A 7 -40.60 -6.73 -6.47
CA GLY A 7 -39.14 -6.70 -6.33
C GLY A 7 -38.65 -6.58 -4.87
N GLY A 8 -39.34 -5.79 -4.04
CA GLY A 8 -38.90 -5.48 -2.67
C GLY A 8 -38.94 -6.67 -1.70
N PHE A 9 -39.98 -7.52 -1.79
CA PHE A 9 -40.13 -8.69 -0.92
C PHE A 9 -39.13 -9.81 -1.25
N SER A 10 -38.74 -9.94 -2.52
CA SER A 10 -37.76 -10.95 -2.95
C SER A 10 -36.35 -10.63 -2.44
N ILE A 11 -35.91 -9.38 -2.57
CA ILE A 11 -34.58 -8.94 -2.11
C ILE A 11 -34.47 -9.03 -0.58
N VAL A 12 -35.52 -8.65 0.14
CA VAL A 12 -35.55 -8.77 1.61
C VAL A 12 -35.45 -10.23 2.04
N ASN A 13 -36.19 -11.15 1.40
CA ASN A 13 -36.11 -12.58 1.73
C ASN A 13 -34.75 -13.20 1.36
N GLU A 14 -34.14 -12.76 0.27
CA GLU A 14 -32.81 -13.22 -0.15
C GLU A 14 -31.71 -12.70 0.80
N LEU A 15 -31.82 -11.43 1.23
CA LEU A 15 -30.98 -10.87 2.29
C LEU A 15 -31.16 -11.60 3.62
N LEU A 16 -32.40 -11.93 3.99
CA LEU A 16 -32.69 -12.72 5.20
C LEU A 16 -32.06 -14.11 5.11
N ASN A 17 -32.18 -14.82 3.99
CA ASN A 17 -31.50 -16.10 3.78
C ASN A 17 -29.96 -15.98 3.88
N MET A 18 -29.38 -14.88 3.36
CA MET A 18 -27.95 -14.60 3.54
C MET A 18 -27.58 -14.32 5.00
N THR A 19 -28.45 -13.65 5.77
CA THR A 19 -28.21 -13.42 7.20
C THR A 19 -28.28 -14.70 8.04
N LEU A 20 -29.10 -15.67 7.61
CA LEU A 20 -29.27 -16.97 8.28
C LEU A 20 -28.06 -17.91 8.08
N LEU A 21 -27.23 -17.67 7.06
CA LEU A 21 -25.92 -18.33 6.91
C LEU A 21 -24.95 -17.99 8.07
N GLY A 22 -25.26 -16.97 8.89
CA GLY A 22 -24.51 -16.63 10.10
C GLY A 22 -23.19 -15.93 9.83
N THR A 23 -22.29 -16.01 10.82
CA THR A 23 -20.99 -15.31 10.85
C THR A 23 -19.86 -16.09 10.18
N GLU A 24 -20.05 -17.38 9.89
CA GLU A 24 -18.99 -18.29 9.44
C GLU A 24 -18.34 -17.86 8.13
N TRP A 25 -19.14 -17.45 7.14
CA TRP A 25 -18.61 -17.01 5.84
C TRP A 25 -17.80 -15.72 5.95
N ILE A 26 -18.14 -14.85 6.91
CA ILE A 26 -17.39 -13.61 7.20
C ILE A 26 -16.04 -13.97 7.81
N LEU A 27 -15.99 -14.95 8.72
CA LEU A 27 -14.74 -15.43 9.29
C LEU A 27 -13.82 -16.01 8.21
N TRP A 28 -14.35 -16.84 7.30
CA TRP A 28 -13.58 -17.36 6.16
C TRP A 28 -13.07 -16.23 5.25
N LEU A 29 -13.92 -15.24 4.95
CA LEU A 29 -13.50 -14.05 4.20
C LEU A 29 -12.35 -13.33 4.92
N LEU A 30 -12.49 -13.04 6.21
CA LEU A 30 -11.47 -12.36 7.01
C LEU A 30 -10.16 -13.15 7.07
N ILE A 31 -10.20 -14.48 7.15
CA ILE A 31 -9.00 -15.33 7.09
C ILE A 31 -8.30 -15.18 5.74
N VAL A 32 -9.04 -15.23 4.62
CA VAL A 32 -8.45 -15.02 3.28
C VAL A 32 -7.83 -13.63 3.17
N LEU A 33 -8.53 -12.59 3.65
CA LEU A 33 -8.00 -11.22 3.67
C LEU A 33 -6.75 -11.09 4.55
N SER A 34 -6.69 -11.82 5.67
CA SER A 34 -5.51 -11.91 6.53
C SER A 34 -4.31 -12.49 5.79
N VAL A 35 -4.50 -13.62 5.11
CA VAL A 35 -3.44 -14.28 4.33
C VAL A 35 -2.93 -13.35 3.23
N VAL A 36 -3.82 -12.67 2.51
CA VAL A 36 -3.45 -11.68 1.49
C VAL A 36 -2.66 -10.52 2.10
N SER A 37 -3.12 -9.97 3.24
CA SER A 37 -2.44 -8.90 3.96
C SER A 37 -1.01 -9.28 4.35
N VAL A 38 -0.85 -10.46 4.97
CA VAL A 38 0.45 -10.96 5.41
C VAL A 38 1.36 -11.26 4.22
N ALA A 39 0.84 -11.88 3.16
CA ALA A 39 1.61 -12.18 1.95
C ALA A 39 2.19 -10.90 1.31
N ILE A 40 1.35 -9.87 1.13
CA ILE A 40 1.79 -8.56 0.62
C ILE A 40 2.79 -7.91 1.58
N GLY A 41 2.54 -8.00 2.89
CA GLY A 41 3.44 -7.48 3.92
C GLY A 41 4.84 -8.09 3.84
N ILE A 42 4.94 -9.41 3.69
CA ILE A 42 6.22 -10.14 3.57
C ILE A 42 6.92 -9.80 2.24
N GLU A 43 6.19 -9.83 1.11
CA GLU A 43 6.73 -9.46 -0.20
C GLU A 43 7.34 -8.05 -0.15
N ARG A 44 6.62 -7.10 0.44
CA ARG A 44 7.06 -5.72 0.58
C ARG A 44 8.22 -5.57 1.55
N LEU A 45 8.21 -6.27 2.68
CA LEU A 45 9.31 -6.23 3.63
C LEU A 45 10.61 -6.73 2.98
N TRP A 46 10.55 -7.82 2.22
CA TRP A 46 11.71 -8.34 1.50
C TRP A 46 12.19 -7.40 0.40
N TYR A 47 11.27 -6.77 -0.32
CA TYR A 47 11.60 -5.77 -1.34
C TYR A 47 12.29 -4.53 -0.77
N PHE A 48 11.73 -3.92 0.29
CA PHE A 48 12.30 -2.71 0.90
C PHE A 48 13.59 -2.96 1.67
N THR A 49 13.74 -4.13 2.32
CA THR A 49 15.01 -4.49 2.97
C THR A 49 16.16 -4.70 1.97
N ARG A 50 15.85 -4.99 0.71
CA ARG A 50 16.83 -5.05 -0.38
C ARG A 50 17.14 -3.70 -1.02
N GLN A 51 16.30 -2.68 -0.84
CA GLN A 51 16.62 -1.33 -1.27
C GLN A 51 17.53 -0.66 -0.26
N LYS A 52 18.82 -0.60 -0.58
CA LYS A 52 19.78 0.24 0.13
C LYS A 52 19.93 1.54 -0.63
N GLY A 53 19.78 2.66 0.08
CA GLY A 53 20.12 3.98 -0.44
C GLY A 53 21.63 4.11 -0.64
N LEU A 54 22.04 5.20 -1.29
CA LEU A 54 23.46 5.53 -1.40
C LEU A 54 23.96 6.09 -0.06
N ASP A 55 25.18 5.74 0.31
CA ASP A 55 25.83 6.37 1.45
C ASP A 55 26.27 7.81 1.08
N LYS A 56 26.53 8.61 2.12
CA LYS A 56 26.93 10.01 1.94
C LYS A 56 28.21 10.15 1.11
N GLU A 57 29.13 9.18 1.24
CA GLU A 57 30.39 9.17 0.51
C GLU A 57 30.15 8.95 -1.00
N THR A 58 29.28 8.00 -1.38
CA THR A 58 28.95 7.77 -2.79
C THR A 58 28.23 8.97 -3.39
N ILE A 59 27.31 9.60 -2.66
CA ILE A 59 26.63 10.81 -3.13
C ILE A 59 27.63 11.95 -3.39
N GLU A 60 28.61 12.14 -2.50
CA GLU A 60 29.67 13.14 -2.66
C GLU A 60 30.58 12.81 -3.86
N GLN A 61 30.90 11.53 -4.09
CA GLN A 61 31.64 11.10 -5.28
C GLN A 61 30.87 11.39 -6.57
N ILE A 62 29.57 11.13 -6.61
CA ILE A 62 28.70 11.45 -7.75
C ILE A 62 28.68 12.97 -7.99
N TYR A 63 28.54 13.77 -6.93
CA TYR A 63 28.56 15.23 -7.04
C TYR A 63 29.87 15.75 -7.64
N ARG A 64 31.02 15.26 -7.17
CA ARG A 64 32.34 15.62 -7.70
C ARG A 64 32.52 15.19 -9.15
N ALA A 65 32.11 13.97 -9.49
CA ALA A 65 32.16 13.47 -10.86
C ALA A 65 31.24 14.25 -11.80
N ALA A 66 30.06 14.68 -11.32
CA ALA A 66 29.16 15.55 -12.07
C ALA A 66 29.79 16.91 -12.38
N LYS A 67 30.46 17.52 -11.39
CA LYS A 67 31.20 18.78 -11.56
C LYS A 67 32.37 18.64 -12.54
N ALA A 68 33.05 17.48 -12.54
CA ALA A 68 34.13 17.17 -13.47
C ALA A 68 33.64 16.71 -14.87
N ARG A 69 32.32 16.63 -15.10
CA ARG A 69 31.69 16.02 -16.30
C ARG A 69 32.16 14.60 -16.61
N ASP A 70 32.60 13.88 -15.58
CA ASP A 70 32.99 12.48 -15.70
C ASP A 70 31.76 11.58 -15.54
N PHE A 71 30.91 11.61 -16.57
CA PHE A 71 29.68 10.82 -16.62
C PHE A 71 29.97 9.30 -16.65
N LYS A 72 31.17 8.88 -17.08
CA LYS A 72 31.58 7.48 -17.05
C LYS A 72 31.73 7.01 -15.61
N THR A 73 32.44 7.77 -14.77
CA THR A 73 32.58 7.46 -13.35
C THR A 73 31.23 7.43 -12.65
N ILE A 74 30.32 8.37 -12.94
CA ILE A 74 28.98 8.34 -12.35
C ILE A 74 28.21 7.07 -12.76
N ALA A 75 28.27 6.70 -14.04
CA ALA A 75 27.61 5.49 -14.53
C ALA A 75 28.19 4.22 -13.88
N GLU A 76 29.52 4.14 -13.72
CA GLU A 76 30.18 3.02 -13.03
C GLU A 76 29.75 2.91 -11.56
N ILE A 77 29.69 4.03 -10.84
CA ILE A 77 29.21 4.06 -9.46
C ILE A 77 27.75 3.60 -9.40
N CYS A 78 26.89 4.14 -10.25
CA CYS A 78 25.46 3.80 -10.23
C CYS A 78 25.21 2.33 -10.61
N ASN A 79 25.97 1.78 -11.55
CA ASN A 79 25.87 0.37 -11.96
C ASN A 79 26.30 -0.61 -10.84
N LYS A 80 27.12 -0.18 -9.88
CA LYS A 80 27.45 -0.97 -8.67
C LYS A 80 26.29 -1.00 -7.67
N HIS A 81 25.33 -0.08 -7.77
CA HIS A 81 24.18 0.06 -6.87
C HIS A 81 22.82 -0.02 -7.59
N PRO A 82 22.52 -1.09 -8.35
CA PRO A 82 21.30 -1.17 -9.17
C PRO A 82 19.99 -1.21 -8.36
N SER A 83 20.06 -1.54 -7.07
CA SER A 83 18.91 -1.55 -6.17
C SER A 83 18.56 -0.19 -5.58
N SER A 84 19.44 0.82 -5.73
CA SER A 84 19.21 2.17 -5.23
C SER A 84 18.34 2.96 -6.20
N LEU A 85 17.37 3.67 -5.65
CA LEU A 85 16.54 4.59 -6.42
C LEU A 85 17.38 5.80 -6.88
N GLU A 86 18.29 6.30 -6.05
CA GLU A 86 19.19 7.41 -6.37
C GLU A 86 20.16 7.07 -7.51
N ALA A 87 20.69 5.85 -7.55
CA ALA A 87 21.54 5.39 -8.65
C ALA A 87 20.74 5.30 -9.96
N SER A 88 19.55 4.71 -9.91
CA SER A 88 18.71 4.53 -11.10
C SER A 88 18.24 5.86 -11.69
N ILE A 89 17.84 6.83 -10.86
CA ILE A 89 17.42 8.16 -11.32
C ILE A 89 18.62 8.95 -11.88
N THR A 90 19.81 8.77 -11.31
CA THR A 90 21.04 9.42 -11.79
C THR A 90 21.41 8.93 -13.19
N LEU A 91 21.33 7.62 -13.44
CA LEU A 91 21.56 7.05 -14.78
C LEU A 91 20.59 7.61 -15.82
N GLU A 92 19.29 7.65 -15.50
CA GLU A 92 18.28 8.22 -16.40
C GLU A 92 18.59 9.69 -16.76
N GLY A 93 19.04 10.47 -15.77
CA GLY A 93 19.44 11.86 -15.99
C GLY A 93 20.65 11.96 -16.93
N ILE A 94 21.68 11.14 -16.71
CA ILE A 94 22.90 11.14 -17.53
C ILE A 94 22.58 10.79 -18.99
N ASP A 95 21.63 9.89 -19.25
CA ASP A 95 21.24 9.53 -20.62
C ASP A 95 20.59 10.69 -21.38
N HIS A 96 20.00 11.66 -20.68
CA HIS A 96 19.35 12.83 -21.26
C HIS A 96 20.19 14.12 -21.17
N ARG A 97 21.45 14.03 -20.71
CA ARG A 97 22.32 15.19 -20.49
C ARG A 97 22.56 16.05 -21.73
N ASP A 98 22.58 15.44 -22.92
CA ASP A 98 22.93 16.11 -24.18
C ASP A 98 21.81 17.08 -24.64
N ASN A 99 20.60 16.93 -24.09
CA ASN A 99 19.45 17.81 -24.35
C ASN A 99 19.38 19.03 -23.40
N GLY A 100 20.37 19.19 -22.52
CA GLY A 100 20.46 20.29 -21.56
C GLY A 100 19.85 19.98 -20.19
N LEU A 101 20.12 20.88 -19.23
CA LEU A 101 19.80 20.69 -17.81
C LEU A 101 18.30 20.49 -17.55
N ALA A 102 17.44 21.25 -18.23
CA ALA A 102 15.99 21.16 -18.07
C ALA A 102 15.46 19.78 -18.50
N SER A 103 15.92 19.27 -19.66
CA SER A 103 15.52 17.94 -20.16
C SER A 103 16.01 16.83 -19.24
N MET A 104 17.23 16.94 -18.70
CA MET A 104 17.76 16.01 -17.71
C MET A 104 16.88 15.96 -16.45
N GLN A 105 16.56 17.11 -15.86
CA GLN A 105 15.72 17.16 -14.66
C GLN A 105 14.32 16.60 -14.95
N GLU A 106 13.72 16.96 -16.08
CA GLU A 106 12.40 16.46 -16.48
C GLU A 106 12.38 14.94 -16.65
N ALA A 107 13.41 14.36 -17.28
CA ALA A 107 13.56 12.91 -17.41
C ALA A 107 13.66 12.22 -16.05
N MET A 108 14.48 12.76 -15.14
CA MET A 108 14.62 12.25 -13.77
C MET A 108 13.30 12.32 -12.98
N HIS A 109 12.58 13.43 -13.06
CA HIS A 109 11.27 13.58 -12.41
C HIS A 109 10.25 12.59 -12.97
N ALA A 110 10.17 12.46 -14.30
CA ALA A 110 9.27 11.52 -14.95
C ALA A 110 9.59 10.06 -14.54
N PHE A 111 10.88 9.71 -14.45
CA PHE A 111 11.33 8.42 -13.96
C PHE A 111 10.93 8.19 -12.50
N LEU A 112 11.11 9.17 -11.62
CA LEU A 112 10.72 9.10 -10.22
C LEU A 112 9.21 8.86 -10.06
N LEU A 113 8.38 9.58 -10.84
CA LEU A 113 6.93 9.38 -10.85
C LEU A 113 6.56 7.95 -11.27
N ARG A 114 7.18 7.43 -12.34
CA ARG A 114 6.97 6.06 -12.79
C ARG A 114 7.38 5.05 -11.71
N LYS A 115 8.57 5.21 -11.12
CA LYS A 115 9.07 4.32 -10.05
C LYS A 115 8.20 4.36 -8.80
N ARG A 116 7.74 5.53 -8.36
CA ARG A 116 6.86 5.68 -7.21
C ARG A 116 5.59 4.85 -7.34
N LYS A 117 4.96 4.81 -8.53
CA LYS A 117 3.80 3.95 -8.79
C LYS A 117 4.08 2.46 -8.50
N TYR A 118 5.28 1.98 -8.81
CA TYR A 118 5.69 0.59 -8.51
C TYR A 118 5.98 0.37 -7.02
N LEU A 119 6.50 1.38 -6.32
CA LEU A 119 6.71 1.33 -4.88
C LEU A 119 5.37 1.27 -4.12
N ASP A 120 4.38 2.05 -4.55
CA ASP A 120 3.05 2.14 -3.94
C ASP A 120 2.16 0.89 -4.19
N ARG A 121 2.54 -0.01 -5.11
CA ARG A 121 1.76 -1.23 -5.42
C ARG A 121 1.56 -2.09 -4.16
N GLY A 122 0.38 -2.66 -3.94
CA GLY A 122 0.10 -3.47 -2.75
C GLY A 122 -0.11 -2.67 -1.45
N LEU A 123 0.45 -1.46 -1.29
CA LEU A 123 0.11 -0.58 -0.15
C LEU A 123 -1.37 -0.17 -0.21
N VAL A 124 -1.92 -0.01 -1.42
CA VAL A 124 -3.36 0.24 -1.59
C VAL A 124 -4.18 -0.88 -0.96
N VAL A 125 -3.78 -2.15 -1.15
CA VAL A 125 -4.48 -3.30 -0.55
C VAL A 125 -4.35 -3.26 0.96
N LEU A 126 -3.14 -3.06 1.50
CA LEU A 126 -2.93 -2.94 2.96
C LEU A 126 -3.76 -1.80 3.57
N SER A 127 -3.83 -0.65 2.90
CA SER A 127 -4.65 0.50 3.32
C SER A 127 -6.14 0.17 3.31
N THR A 128 -6.63 -0.44 2.22
CA THR A 128 -8.02 -0.85 2.10
C THR A 128 -8.39 -1.89 3.16
N LEU A 129 -7.55 -2.90 3.38
CA LEU A 129 -7.79 -3.92 4.41
C LEU A 129 -7.74 -3.34 5.81
N GLY A 130 -6.74 -2.51 6.10
CA GLY A 130 -6.61 -1.84 7.39
C GLY A 130 -7.82 -0.98 7.75
N ASN A 131 -8.41 -0.29 6.77
CA ASN A 131 -9.56 0.56 6.99
C ASN A 131 -10.90 -0.21 6.98
N ASN A 132 -11.03 -1.29 6.20
CA ASN A 132 -12.32 -1.95 5.99
C ASN A 132 -12.50 -3.26 6.78
N ALA A 133 -11.44 -3.97 7.15
CA ALA A 133 -11.55 -5.22 7.91
C ALA A 133 -12.29 -5.08 9.26
N PRO A 134 -12.16 -3.98 10.03
CA PRO A 134 -12.95 -3.78 11.24
C PRO A 134 -14.45 -3.67 10.95
N PHE A 135 -14.82 -3.02 9.84
CA PHE A 135 -16.23 -2.89 9.42
C PHE A 135 -16.79 -4.22 8.93
N ILE A 136 -15.98 -5.06 8.28
CA ILE A 136 -16.38 -6.43 7.91
C ILE A 136 -16.64 -7.27 9.18
N GLY A 137 -15.79 -7.16 10.20
CA GLY A 137 -16.00 -7.82 11.49
C GLY A 137 -17.26 -7.32 12.22
N LEU A 138 -17.47 -5.99 12.25
CA LEU A 138 -18.69 -5.37 12.79
C LEU A 138 -19.94 -5.85 12.05
N PHE A 139 -19.88 -5.94 10.72
CA PHE A 139 -20.97 -6.50 9.93
C PHE A 139 -21.27 -7.94 10.34
N GLY A 140 -20.24 -8.74 10.63
CA GLY A 140 -20.39 -10.07 11.22
C GLY A 140 -21.14 -10.06 12.55
N THR A 141 -20.84 -9.12 13.46
CA THR A 141 -21.61 -9.00 14.70
C THR A 141 -23.09 -8.71 14.46
N VAL A 142 -23.40 -7.84 13.49
CA VAL A 142 -24.79 -7.50 13.15
C VAL A 142 -25.53 -8.73 12.63
N LEU A 143 -24.93 -9.50 11.72
CA LEU A 143 -25.55 -10.72 11.21
C LEU A 143 -25.75 -11.79 12.29
N GLY A 144 -24.75 -11.98 13.16
CA GLY A 144 -24.85 -12.95 14.25
C GLY A 144 -25.95 -12.58 15.26
N ILE A 145 -26.11 -11.30 15.58
CA ILE A 145 -27.21 -10.81 16.44
C ILE A 145 -28.57 -11.05 15.76
N ILE A 146 -28.70 -10.74 14.46
CA ILE A 146 -29.95 -10.99 13.71
C ILE A 146 -30.31 -12.48 13.75
N LYS A 147 -29.34 -13.36 13.48
CA LYS A 147 -29.54 -14.81 13.53
C LYS A 147 -29.94 -15.29 14.94
N ALA A 148 -29.26 -14.81 15.97
CA ALA A 148 -29.57 -15.18 17.36
C ALA A 148 -31.01 -14.82 17.77
N PHE A 149 -31.52 -13.65 17.37
CA PHE A 149 -32.90 -13.25 17.63
C PHE A 149 -33.91 -14.03 16.77
N HIS A 150 -33.57 -14.34 15.52
CA HIS A 150 -34.39 -15.19 14.67
C HIS A 150 -34.57 -16.59 15.27
N ASP A 151 -33.48 -17.21 15.71
CA ASP A 151 -33.49 -18.56 16.29
C ASP A 151 -34.27 -18.62 17.62
N LEU A 152 -34.21 -17.55 18.43
CA LEU A 152 -35.06 -17.40 19.61
C LEU A 152 -36.54 -17.33 19.26
N GLY A 153 -36.90 -16.60 18.20
CA GLY A 153 -38.29 -16.51 17.72
C GLY A 153 -38.82 -17.84 17.17
N ALA A 154 -37.97 -18.62 16.50
CA ALA A 154 -38.30 -19.93 15.96
C ALA A 154 -38.38 -21.03 17.04
N ASN A 155 -37.55 -20.95 18.08
CA ASN A 155 -37.56 -21.90 19.20
C ASN A 155 -37.51 -21.20 20.57
N PRO A 156 -38.66 -20.70 21.06
CA PRO A 156 -38.74 -19.98 22.35
C PRO A 156 -38.29 -20.81 23.55
N ALA A 157 -38.35 -22.14 23.45
CA ALA A 157 -37.92 -23.06 24.52
C ALA A 157 -36.40 -23.10 24.71
N GLY A 158 -35.61 -22.71 23.70
CA GLY A 158 -34.16 -22.59 23.80
C GLY A 158 -33.69 -21.48 24.74
N GLY A 159 -34.57 -20.50 25.01
CA GLY A 159 -34.35 -19.46 26.02
C GLY A 159 -33.10 -18.61 25.79
N ALA A 160 -32.58 -18.02 26.87
CA ALA A 160 -31.46 -17.08 26.84
C ALA A 160 -30.14 -17.71 26.37
N THR A 161 -29.95 -19.02 26.57
CA THR A 161 -28.70 -19.72 26.25
C THR A 161 -28.40 -19.72 24.75
N VAL A 162 -29.42 -19.92 23.89
CA VAL A 162 -29.27 -19.90 22.43
C VAL A 162 -28.83 -18.53 21.94
N VAL A 163 -29.42 -17.46 22.47
CA VAL A 163 -29.05 -16.08 22.11
C VAL A 163 -27.63 -15.75 22.56
N MET A 164 -27.26 -16.13 23.78
CA MET A 164 -25.91 -15.88 24.30
C MET A 164 -24.83 -16.59 23.46
N ALA A 165 -25.09 -17.80 22.99
CA ALA A 165 -24.19 -18.51 22.09
C ALA A 165 -24.02 -17.78 20.75
N GLY A 166 -25.12 -17.39 20.10
CA GLY A 166 -25.07 -16.68 18.82
C GLY A 166 -24.37 -15.31 18.90
N ILE A 167 -24.58 -14.57 20.00
CA ILE A 167 -23.86 -13.30 20.24
C ILE A 167 -22.36 -13.54 20.46
N SER A 168 -22.00 -14.59 21.21
CA SER A 168 -20.60 -14.93 21.46
C SER A 168 -19.85 -15.22 20.16
N GLU A 169 -20.43 -16.01 19.25
CA GLU A 169 -19.87 -16.25 17.91
C GLU A 169 -19.77 -14.97 17.09
N ALA A 170 -20.77 -14.10 17.19
CA ALA A 170 -20.77 -12.81 16.51
C ALA A 170 -19.59 -11.93 16.95
N LEU A 171 -19.31 -11.87 18.26
CA LEU A 171 -18.19 -11.09 18.82
C LEU A 171 -16.82 -11.57 18.32
N VAL A 172 -16.67 -12.87 18.02
CA VAL A 172 -15.44 -13.40 17.43
C VAL A 172 -15.17 -12.77 16.06
N ALA A 173 -16.20 -12.51 15.23
CA ALA A 173 -16.02 -11.88 13.93
C ALA A 173 -15.40 -10.48 14.03
N THR A 174 -15.81 -9.67 15.01
CA THR A 174 -15.21 -8.35 15.26
C THR A 174 -13.78 -8.47 15.76
N ALA A 175 -13.51 -9.40 16.69
CA ALA A 175 -12.15 -9.62 17.19
C ALA A 175 -11.20 -10.02 16.05
N VAL A 176 -11.63 -10.91 15.16
CA VAL A 176 -10.87 -11.31 13.97
C VAL A 176 -10.71 -10.14 12.99
N GLY A 177 -11.76 -9.35 12.76
CA GLY A 177 -11.68 -8.16 11.90
C GLY A 177 -10.61 -7.17 12.37
N LEU A 178 -10.53 -6.93 13.68
CA LEU A 178 -9.48 -6.10 14.28
C LEU A 178 -8.09 -6.75 14.16
N LEU A 179 -7.99 -8.07 14.37
CA LEU A 179 -6.74 -8.82 14.24
C LEU A 179 -6.17 -8.75 12.82
N VAL A 180 -7.02 -8.67 11.79
CA VAL A 180 -6.61 -8.46 10.39
C VAL A 180 -6.21 -7.01 10.13
N ALA A 181 -6.97 -6.06 10.66
CA ALA A 181 -6.79 -4.64 10.41
C ALA A 181 -5.50 -4.07 11.01
N ILE A 182 -5.21 -4.40 12.27
CA ILE A 182 -4.10 -3.78 13.02
C ILE A 182 -2.74 -4.03 12.32
N PRO A 183 -2.36 -5.27 11.98
CA PRO A 183 -1.12 -5.53 11.27
C PRO A 183 -1.08 -4.87 9.89
N ALA A 184 -2.21 -4.84 9.17
CA ALA A 184 -2.31 -4.22 7.85
C ALA A 184 -2.00 -2.71 7.90
N VAL A 185 -2.58 -1.99 8.88
CA VAL A 185 -2.34 -0.56 9.10
C VAL A 185 -0.89 -0.30 9.50
N ILE A 186 -0.33 -1.11 10.40
CA ILE A 186 1.08 -0.97 10.82
C ILE A 186 2.01 -1.14 9.62
N ALA A 187 1.80 -2.19 8.82
CA ALA A 187 2.59 -2.46 7.62
C ALA A 187 2.46 -1.33 6.60
N PHE A 188 1.23 -0.86 6.33
CA PHE A 188 0.98 0.28 5.44
C PHE A 188 1.75 1.53 5.88
N ASN A 189 1.62 1.93 7.15
CA ASN A 189 2.30 3.12 7.68
C ASN A 189 3.82 2.99 7.61
N TYR A 190 4.36 1.80 7.91
CA TYR A 190 5.79 1.53 7.81
C TYR A 190 6.29 1.68 6.36
N PHE A 191 5.66 1.02 5.40
CA PHE A 191 6.09 1.09 4.00
C PHE A 191 5.88 2.47 3.40
N GLN A 192 4.78 3.16 3.74
CA GLN A 192 4.54 4.53 3.28
C GLN A 192 5.65 5.48 3.74
N ARG A 193 6.13 5.32 4.98
CA ARG A 193 7.29 6.09 5.48
C ARG A 193 8.55 5.78 4.69
N GLN A 194 8.83 4.51 4.39
CA GLN A 194 10.01 4.12 3.62
C GLN A 194 9.99 4.68 2.20
N ILE A 195 8.84 4.63 1.52
CA ILE A 195 8.67 5.24 0.19
C ILE A 195 8.91 6.74 0.25
N LYS A 196 8.37 7.42 1.27
CA LYS A 196 8.58 8.86 1.45
C LYS A 196 10.06 9.21 1.60
N VAL A 197 10.81 8.46 2.40
CA VAL A 197 12.27 8.65 2.56
C VAL A 197 12.97 8.45 1.22
N LEU A 198 12.80 7.29 0.56
CA LEU A 198 13.43 6.98 -0.72
C LEU A 198 13.14 8.02 -1.80
N THR A 199 11.89 8.47 -1.91
CA THR A 199 11.52 9.50 -2.91
C THR A 199 12.09 10.87 -2.59
N THR A 200 12.27 11.19 -1.30
CA THR A 200 12.89 12.45 -0.86
C THR A 200 14.38 12.43 -1.15
N ASP A 201 15.07 11.32 -0.87
CA ASP A 201 16.49 11.15 -1.14
C ASP A 201 16.77 11.16 -2.66
N ALA A 202 15.93 10.48 -3.45
CA ALA A 202 16.01 10.54 -4.91
C ALA A 202 15.78 11.97 -5.44
N GLN A 203 14.84 12.73 -4.86
CA GLN A 203 14.60 14.12 -5.24
C GLN A 203 15.78 15.04 -4.87
N ALA A 204 16.44 14.78 -3.73
CA ALA A 204 17.67 15.47 -3.37
C ALA A 204 18.79 15.16 -4.38
N MET A 205 18.89 13.90 -4.84
CA MET A 205 19.85 13.51 -5.87
C MET A 205 19.66 14.25 -7.20
N VAL A 206 18.41 14.50 -7.63
CA VAL A 206 18.11 15.35 -8.80
C VAL A 206 18.75 16.73 -8.63
N ASN A 207 18.58 17.34 -7.47
CA ASN A 207 19.11 18.67 -7.19
C ASN A 207 20.64 18.68 -7.11
N THR A 208 21.24 17.66 -6.48
CA THR A 208 22.70 17.51 -6.39
C THR A 208 23.33 17.34 -7.77
N LEU A 209 22.75 16.49 -8.62
CA LEU A 209 23.24 16.28 -9.99
C LEU A 209 23.06 17.54 -10.83
N ALA A 210 21.89 18.19 -10.74
CA ALA A 210 21.62 19.43 -11.44
C ALA A 210 22.53 20.58 -11.00
N ALA A 211 22.87 20.69 -9.71
CA ALA A 211 23.82 21.67 -9.20
C ALA A 211 25.24 21.41 -9.73
N GLY A 212 25.70 20.15 -9.68
CA GLY A 212 27.02 19.78 -10.19
C GLY A 212 27.20 20.06 -11.68
N VAL A 213 26.15 19.82 -12.49
CA VAL A 213 26.15 20.11 -13.94
C VAL A 213 25.87 21.59 -14.25
N GLY A 214 25.05 22.24 -13.41
CA GLY A 214 24.51 23.59 -13.65
C GLY A 214 25.42 24.75 -13.26
N GLU A 215 26.38 24.57 -12.34
CA GLU A 215 27.35 25.63 -11.98
C GLU A 215 28.13 26.15 -13.21
N ASP A 216 28.29 25.33 -14.23
CA ASP A 216 29.06 25.63 -15.44
C ASP A 216 28.23 26.29 -16.55
N PHE A 217 26.89 26.17 -16.53
CA PHE A 217 26.05 26.92 -17.48
C PHE A 217 26.06 28.43 -17.20
N ARG A 218 26.38 28.83 -15.95
CA ARG A 218 26.53 30.24 -15.56
C ARG A 218 27.92 30.80 -15.87
N SER A 219 28.97 29.98 -15.90
CA SER A 219 30.34 30.41 -16.22
C SER A 219 30.60 30.60 -17.72
N VAL A 220 29.82 29.94 -18.59
CA VAL A 220 29.94 30.06 -20.06
C VAL A 220 29.14 31.25 -20.63
N GLN A 221 28.21 31.81 -19.85
CA GLN A 221 27.43 33.01 -20.23
C GLN A 221 27.95 34.32 -19.61
N SER A 222 29.04 34.29 -18.83
CA SER A 222 29.74 35.45 -18.27
C SER A 222 31.07 35.69 -18.97
#